data_AF-A0A2T8I9D4-F1
#
_entry.id   AF-A0A2T8I9D4-F1
#
_cell.length_a   1.000
_cell.length_b   1.000
_cell.length_c   1.000
_cell.angle_alpha   90.00
_cell.angle_beta   90.00
_cell.angle_gamma   90.00
#
_symmetry.space_group_name_H-M   'P 1'
#
loop_
_entity.id
_entity.type
_entity.pdbx_description
1 polymer ?
#
loop_
_entity_poly.entity_id
_entity_poly.type
_entity_poly.pdbx_seq_one_letter_code
_entity_poly.pdbx_strand_id
1 'polypeptide(L)'
;MIIRSPELEVKIVVDRDPVKTSFEEWARPGHFSRTIAKGPDTTTWIWNLDADAHDFDSHTGIQITSRFFQIWRASGITSELQLYCTAIGALIFASLMLFAGWFHYHKAAPKLAWLQDVESMLNHHLAGLLGLGSLSWAGHQIHVSLPINQFLDAGVDLKEIPLPHEFILNRDLLAQLYPSFAEGATPFFTLNWSKYAEFLSFRGGLDPITGGLWLSDIAHHHLAIAILFLIAGHMYRTNWGIDHGLKDILEAHMMQNS
;
A
#
# COMPACT_ATOMS: atom_id res chain seq x y z
N MET A 1 -41.42 -15.91 -11.10
CA MET A 1 -40.04 -16.45 -11.15
C MET A 1 -39.36 -15.80 -12.35
N ILE A 2 -38.70 -14.66 -12.14
CA ILE A 2 -38.01 -13.94 -13.23
C ILE A 2 -36.62 -14.56 -13.32
N ILE A 3 -36.35 -15.26 -14.41
CA ILE A 3 -35.03 -15.80 -14.74
C ILE A 3 -34.19 -14.57 -15.14
N ARG A 4 -33.40 -14.04 -14.20
CA ARG A 4 -32.38 -13.03 -14.51
C ARG A 4 -31.32 -13.67 -15.41
N SER A 5 -30.82 -12.91 -16.38
CA SER A 5 -29.68 -13.26 -17.25
C SER A 5 -28.53 -13.83 -16.40
N PRO A 6 -27.75 -14.81 -16.89
CA PRO A 6 -26.57 -15.27 -16.15
C PRO A 6 -25.64 -14.07 -15.94
N GLU A 7 -25.52 -13.63 -14.69
CA GLU A 7 -24.54 -12.61 -14.29
C GLU A 7 -23.14 -13.17 -14.59
N LEU A 8 -22.24 -12.32 -15.11
CA LEU A 8 -20.91 -12.73 -15.50
C LEU A 8 -20.14 -13.19 -14.26
N GLU A 9 -19.81 -14.48 -14.20
CA GLU A 9 -19.03 -15.05 -13.12
C GLU A 9 -17.63 -14.41 -13.08
N VAL A 10 -17.21 -13.92 -11.91
CA VAL A 10 -15.88 -13.38 -11.63
C VAL A 10 -14.85 -14.47 -11.94
N LYS A 11 -14.10 -14.28 -13.03
CA LYS A 11 -13.12 -15.24 -13.53
C LYS A 11 -11.87 -14.54 -14.03
N ILE A 12 -10.72 -15.12 -13.69
CA ILE A 12 -9.45 -14.73 -14.29
C ILE A 12 -9.41 -15.33 -15.69
N VAL A 13 -9.38 -14.46 -16.72
CA VAL A 13 -9.25 -14.88 -18.10
C VAL A 13 -8.07 -14.16 -18.73
N VAL A 14 -7.08 -14.94 -19.18
CA VAL A 14 -5.83 -14.43 -19.75
C VAL A 14 -5.52 -15.13 -21.08
N ASP A 15 -4.91 -14.40 -22.01
CA ASP A 15 -4.30 -14.97 -23.20
C ASP A 15 -2.83 -15.31 -22.93
N ARG A 16 -2.41 -16.52 -23.33
CA ARG A 16 -1.04 -17.00 -23.16
C ARG A 16 -0.17 -16.58 -24.33
N ASP A 17 1.00 -16.03 -24.02
CA ASP A 17 2.00 -15.58 -25.00
C ASP A 17 1.42 -14.69 -26.14
N PRO A 18 0.61 -13.66 -25.85
CA PRO A 18 -0.10 -12.88 -26.88
C PRO A 18 0.82 -12.01 -27.73
N VAL A 19 1.96 -11.56 -27.17
CA VAL A 19 2.96 -10.76 -27.86
C VAL A 19 4.33 -11.37 -27.60
N LYS A 20 5.00 -11.83 -28.67
CA LYS A 20 6.36 -12.38 -28.58
C LYS A 20 7.33 -11.31 -28.06
N THR A 21 8.12 -11.65 -27.04
CA THR A 21 9.21 -10.79 -26.58
C THR A 21 10.34 -10.78 -27.62
N SER A 22 10.62 -9.61 -28.21
CA SER A 22 11.62 -9.39 -29.26
C SER A 22 12.12 -7.95 -29.23
N PHE A 23 13.39 -7.72 -29.61
CA PHE A 23 13.94 -6.39 -29.82
C PHE A 23 13.64 -5.81 -31.22
N GLU A 24 12.95 -6.56 -32.10
CA GLU A 24 12.66 -6.11 -33.47
C GLU A 24 11.91 -4.78 -33.51
N GLU A 25 10.90 -4.62 -32.65
CA GLU A 25 10.10 -3.39 -32.59
C GLU A 25 10.89 -2.21 -31.99
N TRP A 26 11.92 -2.47 -31.19
CA TRP A 26 12.78 -1.41 -30.65
C TRP A 26 13.62 -0.74 -31.75
N ALA A 27 13.93 -1.49 -32.82
CA ALA A 27 14.61 -0.96 -34.00
C ALA A 27 13.67 -0.14 -34.93
N ARG A 28 12.36 -0.06 -34.62
CA ARG A 28 11.35 0.67 -35.39
C ARG A 28 10.65 1.74 -34.52
N PRO A 29 11.31 2.87 -34.23
CA PRO A 29 10.68 3.97 -33.50
C PRO A 29 9.34 4.38 -34.13
N GLY A 30 8.28 4.45 -33.31
CA GLY A 30 6.94 4.80 -33.78
C GLY A 30 6.12 3.62 -34.36
N HIS A 31 6.58 2.37 -34.24
CA HIS A 31 5.87 1.17 -34.72
C HIS A 31 4.40 1.09 -34.27
N PHE A 32 4.08 1.69 -33.12
CA PHE A 32 2.75 1.69 -32.52
C PHE A 32 1.76 2.65 -33.22
N SER A 33 2.22 3.46 -34.17
CA SER A 33 1.40 4.39 -34.95
C SER A 33 1.70 4.28 -36.45
N ARG A 34 0.67 3.99 -37.26
CA ARG A 34 0.81 3.94 -38.73
C ARG A 34 1.27 5.26 -39.36
N THR A 35 1.05 6.37 -38.67
CA THR A 35 1.43 7.72 -39.14
C THR A 35 2.92 7.99 -38.88
N ILE A 36 3.46 7.53 -37.75
CA ILE A 36 4.82 7.84 -37.29
C ILE A 36 5.82 6.75 -37.69
N ALA A 37 5.36 5.51 -37.89
CA ALA A 37 6.18 4.38 -38.35
C ALA A 37 6.82 4.59 -39.75
N LYS A 38 6.41 5.62 -40.49
CA LYS A 38 6.98 5.98 -41.80
C LYS A 38 8.36 6.65 -41.71
N GLY A 39 8.80 6.99 -40.50
CA GLY A 39 10.08 7.65 -40.26
C GLY A 39 9.95 9.18 -40.21
N PRO A 40 10.94 9.89 -39.65
CA PRO A 40 10.89 11.33 -39.51
C PRO A 40 11.17 12.04 -40.84
N ASP A 41 10.23 12.88 -41.29
CA ASP A 41 10.41 13.74 -42.48
C ASP A 41 11.25 15.02 -42.18
N THR A 42 11.55 15.30 -40.89
CA THR A 42 12.35 16.48 -40.44
C THR A 42 13.18 16.18 -39.17
N THR A 43 14.30 16.88 -38.97
CA THR A 43 15.29 16.68 -37.87
C THR A 43 14.87 17.26 -36.51
N THR A 44 13.67 17.84 -36.40
CA THR A 44 13.13 18.41 -35.16
C THR A 44 12.93 17.36 -34.05
N TRP A 45 12.96 16.06 -34.40
CA TRP A 45 12.85 14.95 -33.46
C TRP A 45 14.13 14.67 -32.64
N ILE A 46 15.32 14.99 -33.18
CA ILE A 46 16.61 14.66 -32.54
C ILE A 46 16.94 15.61 -31.37
N TRP A 47 16.53 16.88 -31.47
CA TRP A 47 16.93 17.92 -30.51
C TRP A 47 16.08 17.97 -29.23
N ASN A 48 14.92 17.31 -29.20
CA ASN A 48 14.09 17.20 -28.00
C ASN A 48 14.46 16.02 -27.09
N LEU A 49 15.40 15.16 -27.50
CA LEU A 49 15.75 13.93 -26.78
C LEU A 49 16.99 14.09 -25.88
N ASP A 50 17.95 14.95 -26.25
CA ASP A 50 19.28 15.00 -25.60
C ASP A 50 19.59 16.29 -24.80
N ALA A 51 18.70 17.29 -24.79
CA ALA A 51 19.12 18.64 -24.41
C ALA A 51 19.28 18.93 -22.90
N ASP A 52 18.82 18.11 -21.94
CA ASP A 52 18.89 18.46 -20.50
C ASP A 52 19.10 17.27 -19.54
N ALA A 53 19.60 16.14 -20.01
CA ALA A 53 19.43 14.90 -19.24
C ALA A 53 20.40 14.71 -18.05
N HIS A 54 21.63 15.24 -18.04
CA HIS A 54 22.63 14.81 -17.04
C HIS A 54 23.73 15.84 -16.68
N ASP A 55 23.41 16.95 -16.02
CA ASP A 55 24.41 17.78 -15.30
C ASP A 55 24.23 17.66 -13.78
N PHE A 56 24.91 16.67 -13.18
CA PHE A 56 24.76 16.31 -11.76
C PHE A 56 25.90 16.82 -10.85
N ASP A 57 26.85 17.62 -11.35
CA ASP A 57 28.08 18.00 -10.63
C ASP A 57 27.94 19.15 -9.61
N SER A 58 26.73 19.63 -9.29
CA SER A 58 26.53 20.79 -8.40
C SER A 58 26.24 20.48 -6.92
N HIS A 59 26.32 19.21 -6.51
CA HIS A 59 25.73 18.77 -5.24
C HIS A 59 26.79 18.43 -4.17
N THR A 60 27.27 19.45 -3.43
CA THR A 60 28.02 19.27 -2.17
C THR A 60 27.11 19.46 -0.96
N GLY A 61 27.25 18.61 0.06
CA GLY A 61 26.72 18.80 1.43
C GLY A 61 25.30 19.37 1.55
N ILE A 62 24.33 18.77 0.86
CA ILE A 62 22.96 19.31 0.75
C ILE A 62 22.17 19.02 2.01
N GLN A 63 21.67 20.09 2.64
CA GLN A 63 20.58 19.95 3.59
C GLN A 63 19.30 19.53 2.84
N ILE A 64 18.85 18.29 3.07
CA ILE A 64 17.62 17.77 2.47
C ILE A 64 16.38 18.37 3.15
N THR A 65 15.38 18.77 2.37
CA THR A 65 14.10 19.32 2.85
C THR A 65 12.92 18.35 2.72
N SER A 66 13.18 17.13 2.25
CA SER A 66 12.19 16.06 2.02
C SER A 66 11.60 15.47 3.31
N ARG A 67 12.21 15.72 4.48
CA ARG A 67 11.77 15.25 5.81
C ARG A 67 11.69 13.72 5.97
N PHE A 68 12.47 12.96 5.20
CA PHE A 68 12.52 11.50 5.34
C PHE A 68 12.98 11.03 6.72
N PHE A 69 13.88 11.77 7.38
CA PHE A 69 14.35 11.41 8.72
C PHE A 69 13.22 11.37 9.76
N GLN A 70 12.24 12.27 9.68
CA GLN A 70 11.09 12.25 10.58
C GLN A 70 10.21 11.01 10.35
N ILE A 71 10.05 10.61 9.09
CA ILE A 71 9.30 9.39 8.73
C ILE A 71 10.03 8.16 9.26
N TRP A 72 11.35 8.06 9.06
CA TRP A 72 12.13 6.92 9.54
C TRP A 72 12.15 6.82 11.07
N ARG A 73 12.27 7.96 11.77
CA ARG A 73 12.11 8.01 13.23
C ARG A 73 10.74 7.46 13.64
N ALA A 74 9.68 7.96 13.02
CA ALA A 74 8.31 7.51 13.31
C ALA A 74 8.13 6.01 13.02
N SER A 75 8.80 5.44 12.04
CA SER A 75 8.77 3.99 11.76
C SER A 75 9.61 3.14 12.72
N GLY A 76 10.34 3.74 13.66
CA GLY A 76 11.22 3.04 14.60
C GLY A 76 12.54 2.58 13.98
N ILE A 77 13.01 3.24 12.92
CA ILE A 77 14.33 2.96 12.33
C ILE A 77 15.41 3.66 13.16
N THR A 78 16.36 2.89 13.66
CA THR A 78 17.43 3.34 14.57
C THR A 78 18.84 3.14 14.01
N SER A 79 19.00 2.45 12.88
CA SER A 79 20.31 2.18 12.29
C SER A 79 20.33 2.27 10.76
N GLU A 80 21.51 2.59 10.21
CA GLU A 80 21.74 2.63 8.75
C GLU A 80 21.54 1.26 8.09
N LEU A 81 21.81 0.16 8.82
CA LEU A 81 21.60 -1.20 8.32
C LEU A 81 20.13 -1.45 7.96
N GLN A 82 19.19 -0.95 8.76
CA GLN A 82 17.75 -1.09 8.48
C GLN A 82 17.36 -0.32 7.21
N LEU A 83 17.93 0.87 6.98
CA LEU A 83 17.71 1.62 5.75
C LEU A 83 18.30 0.91 4.54
N TYR A 84 19.51 0.35 4.68
CA TYR A 84 20.15 -0.44 3.63
C TYR A 84 19.31 -1.67 3.25
N CYS A 85 18.81 -2.42 4.23
CA CYS A 85 17.91 -3.55 4.01
C CYS A 85 16.59 -3.11 3.34
N THR A 86 16.03 -1.97 3.75
CA THR A 86 14.80 -1.41 3.15
C THR A 86 15.03 -1.03 1.68
N ALA A 87 16.18 -0.43 1.37
CA ALA A 87 16.55 -0.06 0.01
C ALA A 87 16.74 -1.29 -0.90
N ILE A 88 17.41 -2.35 -0.42
CA ILE A 88 17.53 -3.62 -1.15
C ILE A 88 16.15 -4.24 -1.36
N GLY A 89 15.32 -4.29 -0.32
CA GLY A 89 13.96 -4.81 -0.41
C GLY A 89 13.13 -4.07 -1.46
N ALA A 90 13.22 -2.72 -1.48
CA ALA A 90 12.55 -1.88 -2.47
C ALA A 90 13.06 -2.16 -3.90
N LEU A 91 14.36 -2.38 -4.08
CA LEU A 91 14.93 -2.70 -5.41
C LEU A 91 14.49 -4.08 -5.91
N ILE A 92 14.44 -5.08 -5.02
CA ILE A 92 13.89 -6.41 -5.33
C ILE A 92 12.41 -6.26 -5.71
N PHE A 93 11.64 -5.49 -4.95
CA PHE A 93 10.22 -5.26 -5.24
C PHE A 93 10.02 -4.52 -6.57
N ALA A 94 10.84 -3.52 -6.89
CA ALA A 94 10.83 -2.86 -8.19
C ALA A 94 11.09 -3.85 -9.33
N SER A 95 12.04 -4.77 -9.14
CA SER A 95 12.35 -5.82 -10.12
C SER A 95 11.18 -6.79 -10.31
N LEU A 96 10.48 -7.15 -9.22
CA LEU A 96 9.26 -7.95 -9.27
C LEU A 96 8.12 -7.22 -9.99
N MET A 97 7.96 -5.91 -9.78
CA MET A 97 6.93 -5.10 -10.47
C MET A 97 7.22 -5.00 -11.97
N LEU A 98 8.48 -4.79 -12.36
CA LEU A 98 8.89 -4.81 -13.78
C LEU A 98 8.63 -6.18 -14.41
N PHE A 99 8.97 -7.26 -13.71
CA PHE A 99 8.69 -8.61 -14.16
C PHE A 99 7.18 -8.87 -14.28
N ALA A 100 6.38 -8.45 -13.30
CA ALA A 100 4.93 -8.59 -13.33
C ALA A 100 4.32 -7.83 -14.51
N GLY A 101 4.80 -6.61 -14.81
CA GLY A 101 4.38 -5.83 -15.97
C GLY A 101 4.71 -6.54 -17.29
N TRP A 102 5.94 -7.04 -17.46
CA TRP A 102 6.31 -7.86 -18.61
C TRP A 102 5.45 -9.14 -18.70
N PHE A 103 5.26 -9.83 -17.59
CA PHE A 103 4.53 -11.09 -17.53
C PHE A 103 3.06 -10.91 -17.89
N HIS A 104 2.38 -9.93 -17.31
CA HIS A 104 0.98 -9.63 -17.57
C HIS A 104 0.73 -8.90 -18.90
N TYR A 105 1.79 -8.58 -19.66
CA TYR A 105 1.65 -8.09 -21.03
C TYR A 105 2.03 -9.15 -22.07
N HIS A 106 3.18 -9.78 -21.92
CA HIS A 106 3.75 -10.71 -22.91
C HIS A 106 3.42 -12.18 -22.67
N LYS A 107 3.08 -12.59 -21.45
CA LYS A 107 2.90 -14.01 -21.09
C LYS A 107 1.49 -14.38 -20.69
N ALA A 108 0.82 -13.54 -19.91
CA ALA A 108 -0.53 -13.78 -19.42
C ALA A 108 -1.33 -12.48 -19.47
N ALA A 109 -1.69 -12.04 -20.69
CA ALA A 109 -2.41 -10.78 -20.86
C ALA A 109 -3.86 -10.91 -20.41
N PRO A 110 -4.31 -10.06 -19.49
CA PRO A 110 -5.71 -9.96 -19.12
C PRO A 110 -6.67 -9.72 -20.29
N LYS A 111 -7.81 -10.42 -20.29
CA LYS A 111 -8.93 -10.08 -21.17
C LYS A 111 -9.75 -8.91 -20.62
N LEU A 112 -10.44 -8.23 -21.52
CA LEU A 112 -11.32 -7.11 -21.17
C LEU A 112 -12.37 -7.47 -20.12
N ALA A 113 -12.92 -8.70 -20.15
CA ALA A 113 -13.88 -9.15 -19.16
C ALA A 113 -13.33 -9.14 -17.72
N TRP A 114 -12.05 -9.46 -17.54
CA TRP A 114 -11.41 -9.39 -16.21
C TRP A 114 -11.14 -7.94 -15.79
N LEU A 115 -10.77 -7.06 -16.73
CA LEU A 115 -10.55 -5.64 -16.45
C LEU A 115 -11.85 -4.87 -16.16
N GLN A 116 -12.98 -5.32 -16.71
CA GLN A 116 -14.30 -4.71 -16.52
C GLN A 116 -15.07 -5.28 -15.33
N ASP A 117 -14.47 -6.20 -14.57
CA ASP A 117 -15.02 -6.72 -13.32
C ASP A 117 -14.84 -5.70 -12.19
N VAL A 118 -15.64 -4.63 -12.24
CA VAL A 118 -15.55 -3.49 -11.35
C VAL A 118 -15.94 -3.81 -9.90
N GLU A 119 -16.83 -4.79 -9.71
CA GLU A 119 -17.31 -5.20 -8.38
C GLU A 119 -16.21 -5.98 -7.64
N SER A 120 -15.59 -6.95 -8.33
CA SER A 120 -14.41 -7.64 -7.79
C SER A 120 -13.26 -6.66 -7.55
N MET A 121 -12.99 -5.76 -8.50
CA MET A 121 -11.95 -4.75 -8.37
C MET A 121 -12.17 -3.85 -7.13
N LEU A 122 -13.38 -3.37 -6.90
CA LEU A 122 -13.69 -2.53 -5.73
C LEU A 122 -13.57 -3.31 -4.42
N ASN A 123 -14.11 -4.52 -4.35
CA ASN A 123 -14.00 -5.36 -3.15
C ASN A 123 -12.52 -5.62 -2.79
N HIS A 124 -11.69 -5.99 -3.78
CA HIS A 124 -10.27 -6.24 -3.55
C HIS A 124 -9.48 -4.98 -3.22
N HIS A 125 -9.78 -3.82 -3.81
CA HIS A 125 -9.10 -2.58 -3.47
C HIS A 125 -9.52 -2.05 -2.10
N LEU A 126 -10.81 -2.07 -1.77
CA LEU A 126 -11.30 -1.60 -0.49
C LEU A 126 -10.84 -2.53 0.64
N ALA A 127 -11.21 -3.81 0.62
CA ALA A 127 -10.85 -4.73 1.71
C ALA A 127 -9.37 -5.13 1.67
N GLY A 128 -8.87 -5.51 0.49
CA GLY A 128 -7.49 -6.00 0.32
C GLY A 128 -6.47 -4.88 0.40
N LEU A 129 -6.46 -3.99 -0.60
CA LEU A 129 -5.41 -2.96 -0.71
C LEU A 129 -5.46 -1.94 0.43
N LEU A 130 -6.63 -1.36 0.72
CA LEU A 130 -6.78 -0.33 1.75
C LEU A 130 -6.96 -0.94 3.14
N GLY A 131 -7.87 -1.91 3.28
CA GLY A 131 -8.17 -2.57 4.56
C GLY A 131 -6.99 -3.32 5.14
N LEU A 132 -6.47 -4.34 4.45
CA LEU A 132 -5.32 -5.11 4.92
C LEU A 132 -4.03 -4.28 4.95
N GLY A 133 -3.89 -3.31 4.04
CA GLY A 133 -2.78 -2.35 4.06
C GLY A 133 -2.76 -1.54 5.36
N SER A 134 -3.89 -0.92 5.72
CA SER A 134 -4.04 -0.15 6.95
C SER A 134 -3.91 -1.04 8.20
N LEU A 135 -4.44 -2.27 8.17
CA LEU A 135 -4.33 -3.23 9.28
C LEU A 135 -2.87 -3.63 9.53
N SER A 136 -2.13 -3.92 8.46
CA SER A 136 -0.71 -4.28 8.52
C SER A 136 0.12 -3.11 9.04
N TRP A 137 -0.20 -1.88 8.61
CA TRP A 137 0.46 -0.68 9.11
C TRP A 137 0.16 -0.42 10.59
N ALA A 138 -1.09 -0.57 11.04
CA ALA A 138 -1.43 -0.48 12.46
C ALA A 138 -0.66 -1.53 13.29
N GLY A 139 -0.54 -2.77 12.79
CA GLY A 139 0.28 -3.80 13.42
C GLY A 139 1.75 -3.40 13.55
N HIS A 140 2.36 -2.88 12.48
CA HIS A 140 3.71 -2.32 12.54
C HIS A 140 3.82 -1.17 13.56
N GLN A 141 2.83 -0.28 13.59
CA GLN A 141 2.83 0.84 14.52
C GLN A 141 2.80 0.38 15.99
N ILE A 142 1.92 -0.56 16.32
CA ILE A 142 1.74 -1.10 17.67
C ILE A 142 2.96 -1.89 18.13
N HIS A 143 3.55 -2.71 17.26
CA HIS A 143 4.57 -3.67 17.68
C HIS A 143 6.02 -3.18 17.47
N VAL A 144 6.24 -2.14 16.67
CA VAL A 144 7.60 -1.65 16.35
C VAL A 144 7.73 -0.15 16.60
N SER A 145 6.91 0.66 15.93
CA SER A 145 7.01 2.13 16.01
C SER A 145 6.83 2.64 17.43
N LEU A 146 5.73 2.25 18.09
CA LEU A 146 5.35 2.73 19.41
C LEU A 146 6.39 2.38 20.49
N PRO A 147 6.83 1.11 20.64
CA PRO A 147 7.85 0.76 21.62
C PRO A 147 9.16 1.53 21.43
N ILE A 148 9.64 1.64 20.18
CA ILE A 148 10.91 2.29 19.88
C ILE A 148 10.82 3.81 20.11
N ASN A 149 9.74 4.46 19.68
CA ASN A 149 9.59 5.89 19.88
C ASN A 149 9.45 6.26 21.36
N GLN A 150 8.86 5.41 22.19
CA GLN A 150 8.82 5.63 23.63
C GLN A 150 10.24 5.73 24.25
N PHE A 151 11.19 4.91 23.80
CA PHE A 151 12.59 5.04 24.21
C PHE A 151 13.27 6.27 23.62
N LEU A 152 13.01 6.57 22.34
CA LEU A 152 13.58 7.74 21.67
C LEU A 152 13.09 9.06 22.27
N ASP A 153 11.87 9.11 22.77
CA ASP A 153 11.27 10.28 23.42
C ASP A 153 11.73 10.41 24.87
N ALA A 154 12.10 9.29 25.50
CA ALA A 154 12.79 9.26 26.80
C ALA A 154 14.29 9.61 26.73
N GLY A 155 14.83 9.84 25.53
CA GLY A 155 16.24 10.23 25.32
C GLY A 155 17.25 9.09 25.51
N VAL A 156 16.81 7.83 25.36
CA VAL A 156 17.70 6.67 25.43
C VAL A 156 18.61 6.62 24.19
N ASP A 157 19.88 6.27 24.40
CA ASP A 157 20.86 6.13 23.31
C ASP A 157 20.42 5.03 22.33
N LEU A 158 20.61 5.28 21.03
CA LEU A 158 20.18 4.38 19.96
C LEU A 158 20.73 2.95 20.10
N LYS A 159 21.91 2.77 20.70
CA LYS A 159 22.55 1.46 20.87
C LYS A 159 21.95 0.65 22.02
N GLU A 160 21.29 1.32 22.96
CA GLU A 160 20.66 0.69 24.13
C GLU A 160 19.20 0.33 23.86
N ILE A 161 18.60 0.86 22.78
CA ILE A 161 17.23 0.52 22.39
C ILE A 161 17.20 -0.92 21.84
N PRO A 162 16.38 -1.83 22.42
CA PRO A 162 16.22 -3.18 21.89
C PRO A 162 15.79 -3.18 20.42
N LEU A 163 16.25 -4.17 19.65
CA LEU A 163 15.88 -4.25 18.24
C LEU A 163 14.39 -4.61 18.09
N PRO A 164 13.72 -4.21 16.97
CA PRO A 164 12.29 -4.47 16.75
C PRO A 164 11.84 -5.92 17.01
N HIS A 165 12.67 -6.90 16.64
CA HIS A 165 12.33 -8.32 16.81
C HIS A 165 12.34 -8.76 18.28
N GLU A 166 13.07 -8.07 19.16
CA GLU A 166 13.09 -8.38 20.59
C GLU A 166 11.74 -8.05 21.24
N PHE A 167 11.09 -6.95 20.85
CA PHE A 167 9.74 -6.63 21.31
C PHE A 167 8.67 -7.63 20.84
N ILE A 168 8.89 -8.29 19.70
CA ILE A 168 7.98 -9.30 19.16
C ILE A 168 8.18 -10.64 19.86
N LEU A 169 9.44 -11.05 20.05
CA LEU A 169 9.80 -12.35 20.61
C LEU A 169 9.71 -12.38 22.13
N ASN A 170 9.93 -11.24 22.80
CA ASN A 170 9.87 -11.11 24.24
C ASN A 170 8.68 -10.24 24.67
N ARG A 171 7.56 -10.91 24.97
CA ARG A 171 6.34 -10.26 25.46
C ARG A 171 6.58 -9.48 26.76
N ASP A 172 7.48 -9.93 27.62
CA ASP A 172 7.73 -9.28 28.91
C ASP A 172 8.39 -7.91 28.73
N LEU A 173 9.19 -7.73 27.68
CA LEU A 173 9.76 -6.43 27.32
C LEU A 173 8.66 -5.45 26.88
N LEU A 174 7.72 -5.91 26.06
CA LEU A 174 6.60 -5.09 25.62
C LEU A 174 5.61 -4.80 26.76
N ALA A 175 5.40 -5.76 27.66
CA ALA A 175 4.55 -5.62 28.84
C ALA A 175 5.12 -4.62 29.88
N GLN A 176 6.44 -4.40 29.91
CA GLN A 176 7.04 -3.35 30.74
C GLN A 176 6.68 -1.94 30.27
N LEU A 177 6.51 -1.77 28.95
CA LEU A 177 6.08 -0.49 28.36
C LEU A 177 4.56 -0.32 28.43
N TYR A 178 3.84 -1.41 28.16
CA TYR A 178 2.39 -1.46 28.02
C TYR A 178 1.86 -2.67 28.82
N PRO A 179 1.55 -2.52 30.11
CA PRO A 179 1.14 -3.62 31.00
C PRO A 179 0.02 -4.51 30.45
N SER A 180 -0.88 -3.93 29.66
CA SER A 180 -1.96 -4.65 28.96
C SER A 180 -1.50 -5.79 28.06
N PHE A 181 -0.26 -5.80 27.56
CA PHE A 181 0.28 -6.90 26.76
C PHE A 181 0.47 -8.20 27.55
N ALA A 182 0.54 -8.15 28.89
CA ALA A 182 0.60 -9.35 29.72
C ALA A 182 -0.67 -10.21 29.61
N GLU A 183 -1.83 -9.58 29.33
CA GLU A 183 -3.13 -10.26 29.14
C GLU A 183 -3.22 -11.00 27.79
N GLY A 184 -2.26 -10.77 26.88
CA GLY A 184 -2.21 -11.34 25.55
C GLY A 184 -3.41 -10.93 24.68
N ALA A 185 -3.86 -11.84 23.81
CA ALA A 185 -5.00 -11.60 22.93
C ALA A 185 -6.37 -11.84 23.60
N THR A 186 -6.41 -12.22 24.88
CA THR A 186 -7.66 -12.53 25.59
C THR A 186 -8.65 -11.36 25.58
N PRO A 187 -8.24 -10.10 25.85
CA PRO A 187 -9.16 -8.96 25.81
C PRO A 187 -9.77 -8.71 24.41
N PHE A 188 -9.05 -9.04 23.34
CA PHE A 188 -9.55 -8.94 21.97
C PHE A 188 -10.73 -9.88 21.72
N PHE A 189 -10.57 -11.17 22.02
CA PHE A 189 -11.60 -12.19 21.79
C PHE A 189 -12.78 -12.12 22.78
N THR A 190 -12.59 -11.48 23.93
CA THR A 190 -13.65 -11.25 24.93
C THR A 190 -14.35 -9.89 24.78
N LEU A 191 -13.96 -9.10 23.77
CA LEU A 191 -14.47 -7.74 23.50
C LEU A 191 -14.22 -6.74 24.66
N ASN A 192 -13.25 -7.02 25.52
CA ASN A 192 -12.83 -6.11 26.60
C ASN A 192 -11.76 -5.12 26.12
N TRP A 193 -12.10 -4.33 25.10
CA TRP A 193 -11.14 -3.52 24.35
C TRP A 193 -10.60 -2.30 25.11
N SER A 194 -11.24 -1.89 26.22
CA SER A 194 -10.74 -0.79 27.06
C SER A 194 -9.35 -1.06 27.62
N LYS A 195 -8.91 -2.33 27.66
CA LYS A 195 -7.56 -2.74 28.06
C LYS A 195 -6.46 -2.22 27.14
N TYR A 196 -6.76 -1.88 25.90
CA TYR A 196 -5.77 -1.46 24.90
C TYR A 196 -5.56 0.06 24.83
N ALA A 197 -6.18 0.84 25.72
CA ALA A 197 -6.15 2.31 25.70
C ALA A 197 -4.74 2.92 25.87
N GLU A 198 -3.78 2.14 26.38
CA GLU A 198 -2.38 2.58 26.56
C GLU A 198 -1.66 2.80 25.22
N PHE A 199 -1.95 1.97 24.21
CA PHE A 199 -1.32 2.02 22.88
C PHE A 199 -2.31 2.28 21.74
N LEU A 200 -3.61 2.20 21.99
CA LEU A 200 -4.70 2.66 21.12
C LEU A 200 -5.44 3.82 21.79
N SER A 201 -4.86 5.01 21.73
CA SER A 201 -5.40 6.18 22.43
C SER A 201 -6.31 7.03 21.55
N PHE A 202 -6.92 8.04 22.17
CA PHE A 202 -7.69 9.08 21.47
C PHE A 202 -7.46 10.43 22.18
N ARG A 203 -6.19 10.82 22.28
CA ARG A 203 -5.77 12.01 23.07
C ARG A 203 -6.11 13.31 22.33
N GLY A 204 -5.82 13.35 21.04
CA GLY A 204 -5.92 14.56 20.24
C GLY A 204 -4.82 15.58 20.54
N GLY A 205 -4.52 16.43 19.56
CA GLY A 205 -3.44 17.43 19.66
C GLY A 205 -2.06 16.86 19.30
N LEU A 206 -1.02 17.46 19.86
CA LEU A 206 0.37 17.13 19.57
C LEU A 206 1.05 16.58 20.82
N ASP A 207 1.99 15.66 20.61
CA ASP A 207 2.92 15.22 21.64
C ASP A 207 3.85 16.39 21.99
N PRO A 208 3.93 16.82 23.26
CA PRO A 208 4.77 17.93 23.68
C PRO A 208 6.27 17.67 23.52
N ILE A 209 6.70 16.41 23.43
CA ILE A 209 8.12 16.06 23.27
C ILE A 209 8.54 16.22 21.81
N THR A 210 7.83 15.58 20.89
CA THR A 210 8.20 15.55 19.47
C THR A 210 7.61 16.71 18.66
N GLY A 211 6.53 17.33 19.14
CA GLY A 211 5.71 18.28 18.38
C GLY A 211 4.91 17.63 17.24
N GLY A 212 4.91 16.29 17.14
CA GLY A 212 4.14 15.51 16.17
C GLY A 212 2.78 15.05 16.72
N LEU A 213 2.02 14.34 15.91
CA LEU A 213 0.81 13.64 16.38
C LEU A 213 1.21 12.45 17.26
N TRP A 214 0.37 12.11 18.23
CA TRP A 214 0.55 10.91 19.04
C TRP A 214 0.54 9.65 18.16
N LEU A 215 1.62 8.86 18.19
CA LEU A 215 1.71 7.61 17.43
C LEU A 215 0.62 6.61 17.81
N SER A 216 0.17 6.62 19.06
CA SER A 216 -0.92 5.76 19.55
C SER A 216 -2.28 6.19 19.01
N ASP A 217 -2.50 7.49 18.78
CA ASP A 217 -3.69 7.98 18.08
C ASP A 217 -3.63 7.61 16.59
N ILE A 218 -2.46 7.68 15.96
CA ILE A 218 -2.28 7.27 14.56
C ILE A 218 -2.49 5.75 14.41
N ALA A 219 -2.01 4.93 15.34
CA ALA A 219 -2.24 3.48 15.34
C ALA A 219 -3.72 3.14 15.46
N HIS A 220 -4.43 3.81 16.38
CA HIS A 220 -5.88 3.67 16.53
C HIS A 220 -6.62 4.12 15.27
N HIS A 221 -6.20 5.23 14.65
CA HIS A 221 -6.75 5.71 13.39
C HIS A 221 -6.61 4.66 12.26
N HIS A 222 -5.43 4.07 12.07
CA HIS A 222 -5.24 3.05 11.04
C HIS A 222 -6.03 1.77 11.33
N LEU A 223 -6.18 1.38 12.60
CA LEU A 223 -7.03 0.24 12.96
C LEU A 223 -8.51 0.52 12.63
N ALA A 224 -9.00 1.72 12.94
CA ALA A 224 -10.38 2.11 12.62
C ALA A 224 -10.62 2.15 11.11
N ILE A 225 -9.69 2.74 10.35
CA ILE A 225 -9.72 2.76 8.88
C ILE A 225 -9.69 1.35 8.31
N ALA A 226 -8.86 0.46 8.85
CA ALA A 226 -8.76 -0.91 8.41
C ALA A 226 -10.11 -1.63 8.53
N ILE A 227 -10.77 -1.52 9.69
CA ILE A 227 -12.09 -2.13 9.92
C ILE A 227 -13.13 -1.55 8.95
N LEU A 228 -13.14 -0.22 8.76
CA LEU A 228 -14.05 0.45 7.82
C LEU A 228 -13.89 -0.11 6.41
N PHE A 229 -12.66 -0.18 5.91
CA PHE A 229 -12.39 -0.63 4.54
C PHE A 229 -12.56 -2.13 4.35
N LEU A 230 -12.25 -2.94 5.37
CA LEU A 230 -12.51 -4.37 5.36
C LEU A 230 -14.01 -4.65 5.23
N ILE A 231 -14.85 -3.94 5.98
CA ILE A 231 -16.31 -4.07 5.85
C ILE A 231 -16.80 -3.50 4.51
N ALA A 232 -16.32 -2.32 4.10
CA ALA A 232 -16.72 -1.69 2.84
C ALA A 232 -16.39 -2.53 1.60
N GLY A 233 -15.29 -3.28 1.62
CA GLY A 233 -14.92 -4.18 0.53
C GLY A 233 -15.73 -5.48 0.46
N HIS A 234 -16.79 -5.62 1.26
CA HIS A 234 -17.78 -6.69 1.15
C HIS A 234 -19.16 -6.15 0.74
N MET A 235 -19.22 -4.97 0.10
CA MET A 235 -20.47 -4.34 -0.32
C MET A 235 -20.97 -4.79 -1.69
N TYR A 236 -20.07 -5.24 -2.58
CA TYR A 236 -20.42 -5.52 -3.97
C TYR A 236 -20.53 -7.02 -4.23
N ARG A 237 -21.53 -7.38 -5.03
CA ARG A 237 -21.82 -8.78 -5.37
C ARG A 237 -20.68 -9.39 -6.18
N THR A 238 -20.39 -10.65 -5.89
CA THR A 238 -19.46 -11.49 -6.68
C THR A 238 -20.09 -12.88 -6.84
N ASN A 239 -19.29 -13.94 -7.00
CA ASN A 239 -19.76 -15.28 -7.36
C ASN A 239 -20.75 -15.94 -6.39
N TRP A 240 -20.83 -15.48 -5.13
CA TRP A 240 -21.73 -16.05 -4.13
C TRP A 240 -23.15 -15.49 -4.17
N GLY A 241 -23.44 -14.49 -5.02
CA GLY A 241 -24.78 -13.93 -5.19
C GLY A 241 -25.29 -13.08 -4.02
N ILE A 242 -24.44 -12.78 -3.04
CA ILE A 242 -24.73 -11.92 -1.88
C ILE A 242 -24.34 -10.47 -2.23
N ASP A 243 -24.94 -9.49 -1.55
CA ASP A 243 -24.63 -8.05 -1.68
C ASP A 243 -25.13 -7.38 -2.97
N HIS A 244 -24.61 -6.19 -3.29
CA HIS A 244 -25.19 -5.26 -4.26
C HIS A 244 -24.54 -5.31 -5.64
N GLY A 245 -25.37 -5.28 -6.69
CA GLY A 245 -24.90 -4.97 -8.04
C GLY A 245 -24.76 -3.45 -8.22
N LEU A 246 -23.63 -2.96 -8.71
CA LEU A 246 -23.40 -1.52 -8.94
C LEU A 246 -24.42 -0.94 -9.90
N LYS A 247 -24.74 -1.68 -10.96
CA LYS A 247 -25.75 -1.30 -11.94
C LYS A 247 -27.13 -1.19 -11.31
N ASP A 248 -27.52 -2.16 -10.47
CA ASP A 248 -28.80 -2.17 -9.76
C ASP A 248 -28.92 -0.94 -8.85
N ILE A 249 -27.83 -0.56 -8.16
CA ILE A 249 -27.79 0.67 -7.35
C ILE A 249 -28.03 1.90 -8.22
N LEU A 250 -27.32 2.03 -9.36
CA LEU A 250 -27.43 3.21 -10.23
C LEU A 250 -28.83 3.35 -10.84
N GLU A 251 -29.40 2.25 -11.34
CA GLU A 251 -30.74 2.24 -11.94
C GLU A 251 -31.83 2.58 -10.91
N ALA A 252 -31.67 2.14 -9.67
CA ALA A 252 -32.61 2.49 -8.58
C ALA A 252 -32.60 3.98 -8.23
N HIS A 253 -31.54 4.72 -8.57
CA HIS A 253 -31.42 6.17 -8.32
C HIS A 253 -31.66 7.02 -9.57
N MET A 254 -32.16 6.43 -10.66
CA MET A 254 -32.68 7.18 -11.78
C MET A 254 -34.08 7.71 -11.46
N MET A 255 -34.33 9.00 -11.73
CA MET A 255 -35.68 9.56 -11.61
C MET A 255 -36.64 8.81 -12.53
N GLN A 256 -37.77 8.33 -11.99
CA GLN A 256 -38.88 7.90 -12.83
C GLN A 256 -39.42 9.13 -13.54
N ASN A 257 -39.19 9.24 -14.85
CA ASN A 257 -39.90 10.23 -15.67
C ASN A 257 -41.39 9.84 -15.64
N SER A 258 -42.18 10.53 -14.81
CA SER A 258 -43.64 10.51 -14.79
C SER A 258 -44.21 11.27 -15.97
#